data_AF-Q56ZH8-F1
#
_entry.id   AF-Q56ZH8-F1
#
_cell.length_a   1.000
_cell.length_b   1.000
_cell.length_c   1.000
_cell.angle_alpha   90.00
_cell.angle_beta   90.00
_cell.angle_gamma   90.00
#
_symmetry.space_group_name_H-M   'P 1'
#
loop_
_entity.id
_entity.type
_entity.pdbx_description
1 polymer ?
#
loop_
_entity_poly.entity_id
_entity_poly.type
_entity_poly.pdbx_seq_one_letter_code
_entity_poly.pdbx_strand_id
1 'polypeptide(L)' 'KQDQRVRLQHIDTSGYLHSHDKKYQRIAGGQQEVCGIREKKADNIWLAAEGVYLPLNESSK' A
#
# COMPACT_ATOMS: atom_id res chain seq x y z
N LYS A 1 -0.17 17.28 7.27
CA LYS A 1 -1.33 16.97 8.15
C LYS A 1 -1.41 15.46 8.26
N GLN A 2 -1.54 14.91 9.48
CA GLN A 2 -1.40 13.47 9.75
C GLN A 2 -2.54 12.63 9.13
N ASP A 3 -3.77 13.15 9.13
CA ASP A 3 -4.95 12.40 8.65
C ASP A 3 -5.32 12.66 7.18
N GLN A 4 -4.34 13.04 6.37
CA GLN A 4 -4.61 13.33 4.97
C GLN A 4 -4.82 12.02 4.20
N ARG A 5 -5.99 11.92 3.56
CA ARG A 5 -6.28 10.86 2.59
C ARG A 5 -5.45 11.09 1.33
N VAL A 6 -4.70 10.07 0.92
CA VAL A 6 -3.80 10.13 -0.24
C VAL A 6 -4.06 8.99 -1.21
N ARG A 7 -3.56 9.14 -2.44
CA ARG A 7 -3.41 8.03 -3.39
C ARG A 7 -1.93 7.91 -3.73
N LEU A 8 -1.45 6.68 -3.84
CA LEU A 8 -0.07 6.40 -4.24
C LEU A 8 -0.10 6.02 -5.71
N GLN A 9 0.52 6.83 -6.58
CA GLN A 9 0.58 6.61 -8.01
C GLN A 9 1.99 6.23 -8.44
N HIS A 10 2.13 5.11 -9.15
CA HIS A 10 3.38 4.73 -9.78
C HIS A 10 3.63 5.60 -11.02
N ILE A 11 4.80 6.22 -11.12
CA ILE A 11 5.09 7.26 -12.12
C ILE A 11 5.04 6.70 -13.53
N ASP A 12 5.72 5.58 -13.80
CA ASP A 12 5.89 5.08 -15.17
C ASP A 12 4.64 4.38 -15.73
N THR A 13 3.87 3.71 -14.87
CA THR A 13 2.67 2.97 -15.30
C THR A 13 1.38 3.76 -15.11
N SER A 14 1.48 4.90 -14.41
CA SER A 14 0.34 5.71 -13.96
C SER A 14 -0.68 4.95 -13.09
N GLY A 15 -0.35 3.75 -12.60
CA GLY A 15 -1.23 2.93 -11.78
C GLY A 15 -1.29 3.40 -10.33
N TYR A 16 -2.48 3.39 -9.74
CA TYR A 16 -2.72 3.68 -8.33
C TYR A 16 -2.68 2.39 -7.49
N LEU A 17 -2.00 2.42 -6.34
CA LEU A 17 -2.00 1.33 -5.37
C LEU A 17 -3.43 1.08 -4.86
N HIS A 18 -3.91 -0.14 -4.98
CA HIS A 18 -5.30 -0.53 -4.76
C HIS A 18 -5.37 -1.82 -3.95
N SER A 19 -6.26 -1.87 -2.96
CA SER A 19 -6.64 -3.10 -2.24
C SER A 19 -8.14 -3.29 -2.38
N HIS A 20 -8.61 -4.53 -2.50
CA HIS A 20 -10.03 -4.83 -2.73
C HIS A 20 -10.40 -6.14 -2.07
N ASP A 21 -11.69 -6.47 -1.98
CA ASP A 21 -12.17 -7.71 -1.34
C ASP A 21 -12.00 -8.94 -2.24
N LYS A 22 -10.77 -9.13 -2.71
CA LYS A 22 -10.30 -10.34 -3.37
C LYS A 22 -9.14 -10.87 -2.57
N LYS A 23 -9.23 -12.13 -2.17
CA LYS A 23 -8.30 -12.75 -1.22
C LYS A 23 -7.64 -13.97 -1.86
N TYR A 24 -6.37 -14.16 -1.55
CA TYR A 24 -5.66 -15.37 -1.93
C TYR A 24 -5.93 -16.48 -0.91
N GLN A 25 -6.98 -17.25 -1.13
CA GLN A 25 -7.48 -18.23 -0.14
C GLN A 25 -6.51 -19.39 0.17
N ARG A 26 -5.69 -19.80 -0.81
CA ARG A 26 -4.84 -21.00 -0.69
C ARG A 26 -3.40 -20.71 -0.23
N ILE A 27 -2.99 -19.45 -0.21
CA ILE A 27 -1.62 -19.02 0.08
C ILE A 27 -1.64 -17.79 0.98
N ALA A 28 -0.53 -17.48 1.64
CA ALA A 28 -0.38 -16.27 2.46
C ALA A 28 -1.49 -16.07 3.52
N GLY A 29 -2.11 -17.15 4.01
CA GLY A 29 -3.11 -17.09 5.09
C GLY A 29 -4.41 -16.36 4.73
N GLY A 30 -4.79 -16.31 3.44
CA GLY A 30 -6.05 -15.66 3.05
C GLY A 30 -5.98 -14.12 2.99
N GLN A 31 -4.78 -13.56 2.86
CA GLN A 31 -4.57 -12.12 2.72
C GLN A 31 -5.25 -11.54 1.48
N GLN A 32 -5.58 -10.24 1.55
CA GLN A 32 -6.15 -9.49 0.43
C GLN A 32 -5.11 -9.24 -0.67
N GLU A 33 -5.58 -9.17 -1.92
CA GLU A 33 -4.80 -8.76 -3.08
C GLU A 33 -4.53 -7.25 -3.05
N VAL A 34 -3.26 -6.89 -3.27
CA VAL A 34 -2.81 -5.52 -3.51
C VAL A 34 -2.31 -5.44 -4.95
N CYS A 35 -2.86 -4.51 -5.74
CA CYS A 35 -2.55 -4.37 -7.15
C CYS A 35 -2.52 -2.90 -7.61
N GLY A 36 -2.17 -2.66 -8.87
CA GLY A 36 -2.21 -1.34 -9.50
C GLY A 36 -3.35 -1.22 -10.50
N ILE A 37 -4.19 -0.19 -10.39
CA ILE A 37 -5.26 0.12 -11.35
C ILE A 37 -5.15 1.55 -11.88
N ARG A 38 -5.67 1.84 -13.08
CA ARG A 38 -5.58 3.21 -13.65
C ARG A 38 -6.69 4.14 -13.17
N GLU A 39 -7.83 3.59 -12.73
CA GLU A 39 -8.96 4.38 -12.27
C GLU A 39 -8.77 4.86 -10.83
N LYS A 40 -9.28 6.05 -10.51
CA LYS A 40 -9.42 6.49 -9.11
C LYS A 40 -10.69 5.85 -8.53
N LYS A 41 -10.56 5.06 -7.48
CA LYS A 41 -11.65 4.39 -6.76
C LYS A 41 -11.62 4.75 -5.27
N ALA A 42 -12.59 4.26 -4.51
CA ALA A 42 -12.57 4.40 -3.05
C ALA A 42 -11.43 3.55 -2.46
N ASP A 43 -11.24 2.34 -2.99
CA ASP A 43 -10.29 1.35 -2.45
C ASP A 43 -8.83 1.58 -2.91
N ASN A 44 -8.55 2.76 -3.47
CA ASN A 44 -7.17 3.25 -3.67
C ASN A 44 -6.89 4.55 -2.90
N ILE A 45 -7.70 4.85 -1.89
CA ILE A 45 -7.45 5.90 -0.91
C ILE A 45 -6.78 5.28 0.32
N TRP A 46 -5.61 5.81 0.67
CA TRP A 46 -4.81 5.37 1.79
C TRP A 46 -4.77 6.46 2.87
N LEU A 47 -4.63 6.02 4.11
CA LEU A 47 -4.41 6.85 5.28
C LEU A 47 -3.13 6.36 5.96
N ALA A 48 -2.23 7.28 6.31
CA ALA A 48 -1.07 6.91 7.10
C ALA A 48 -1.54 6.51 8.50
N ALA A 49 -0.98 5.42 9.02
CA ALA A 49 -1.16 4.99 10.41
C ALA A 49 0.20 5.06 11.13
N GLU A 50 0.16 5.16 12.46
CA GLU A 50 1.38 5.15 13.26
C GLU A 50 2.11 3.81 13.13
N GLY A 51 3.44 3.88 13.10
CA GLY A 51 4.32 2.72 13.05
C GLY A 51 5.68 3.06 13.67
N VAL A 52 6.48 2.04 13.96
CA VAL A 52 7.82 2.21 14.51
C VAL A 52 8.83 2.27 13.37
N TYR A 53 9.62 3.34 13.30
CA TYR A 53 10.73 3.44 12.37
C TYR A 53 11.99 2.81 12.98
N LEU A 54 12.52 1.77 12.33
CA LEU A 54 13.76 1.11 12.72
C LEU A 54 14.86 1.50 11.72
N PRO A 55 15.64 2.57 11.97
CA PRO A 55 16.75 2.91 11.10
C PRO A 55 17.80 1.80 11.13
N LEU A 56 18.23 1.35 9.97
CA LEU A 56 19.42 0.53 9.86
C LEU A 56 20.61 1.45 10.13
N ASN A 57 21.19 1.37 11.33
CA ASN A 57 22.46 2.01 11.58
C ASN A 57 23.51 1.29 10.72
N GLU A 58 24.24 2.01 9.87
CA GLU A 58 25.42 1.50 9.16
C GLU A 58 26.60 1.25 10.12
N SER A 59 26.40 0.42 11.14
CA SER A 59 27.44 -0.01 12.06
C SER A 59 27.42 -1.53 12.24
N SER A 60 27.51 -2.24 11.12
CA SER A 60 27.93 -3.63 11.09
C SER A 60 28.81 -3.83 9.86
N LYS A 61 30.04 -3.32 9.97
CA LYS A 61 31.20 -3.91 9.30
C LYS A 61 31.95 -4.75 10.33
#